data_AF-A0A367R3M9-F1
#
_entry.id   AF-A0A367R3M9-F1
#
_cell.length_a   1.000
_cell.length_b   1.000
_cell.length_c   1.000
_cell.angle_alpha   90.00
_cell.angle_beta   90.00
_cell.angle_gamma   90.00
#
_symmetry.space_group_name_H-M   'P 1'
#
loop_
_entity.id
_entity.type
_entity.pdbx_description
1 polymer ?
#
loop_
_entity_poly.entity_id
_entity_poly.type
_entity_poly.pdbx_seq_one_letter_code
_entity_poly.pdbx_strand_id
1 'polypeptide(L)'
;MAIINGTITQADDKIVADGANDIIDALAGNDAVNGGAGNDTLIGNFGNDSLLGGLGNDSLDGGSNRDTLDGGAGNDTLNGGDDNDTLSGGTGNNLVNGGTANDILIAQNGNFSSVGDVGDTLIGGAGNDELRVEGASNYFLTNNQLLVGNLAHKFSEIEDVRLTGTTGNDIINASQALLSGRTFLFGGDGNDTITGSGGLDQINGGRGDDSIVGGAGFNFLRGNDGNDTLIGGNDNNNLNGGAGNDFVQGGTGNDSFSDSSSDGAGNDLYIGGAGNDSLFIQGDTNFELLSFVNDPNTSILRGGKSVAGIPDGTVTGIDTLKGIESVTIQGGDSLNIIDASKANQNVILIAGGGGGSMKGGSGNDSLSGSFSGNDNLSGGVGNDTLNGNGGFNTGEVDILIGGKASVGIQSADTFQILDGYRQAGHAVISDFSIQDGDKIRLRFPFQGSASDFTFVEQNFPNTGTGTNSSSIKDTVIFFGSPASGDIITVVEDVTLTATSPGIEIFG
;
A
#
# COMPACT_ATOMS: atom_id res chain seq x y z
N MET A 1 44.13 15.18 -30.55
CA MET A 1 44.33 15.21 -29.09
C MET A 1 45.00 16.49 -28.68
N ALA A 2 44.20 17.51 -28.41
CA ALA A 2 44.64 18.75 -27.82
C ALA A 2 43.92 18.94 -26.47
N ILE A 3 44.49 18.37 -25.41
CA ILE A 3 43.96 18.53 -24.05
C ILE A 3 44.19 19.98 -23.59
N ILE A 4 43.09 20.68 -23.26
CA ILE A 4 43.13 22.03 -22.70
C ILE A 4 43.47 21.98 -21.20
N ASN A 5 42.99 20.96 -20.49
CA ASN A 5 43.23 20.79 -19.06
C ASN A 5 43.19 19.31 -18.65
N GLY A 6 44.03 18.92 -17.70
CA GLY A 6 44.16 17.53 -17.23
C GLY A 6 45.44 16.84 -17.71
N THR A 7 45.69 15.66 -17.16
CA THR A 7 46.76 14.75 -17.61
C THR A 7 46.22 13.36 -17.43
N ILE A 8 46.33 12.50 -18.45
CA ILE A 8 45.92 11.10 -18.35
C ILE A 8 46.96 10.34 -17.52
N THR A 9 46.49 9.65 -16.49
CA THR A 9 47.25 8.83 -15.56
C THR A 9 46.53 7.50 -15.31
N GLN A 10 46.85 6.80 -14.22
CA GLN A 10 46.21 5.53 -13.81
C GLN A 10 45.37 5.74 -12.55
N ALA A 11 45.00 6.99 -12.30
CA ALA A 11 44.25 7.45 -11.14
C ALA A 11 43.18 8.41 -11.62
N ASP A 12 42.23 8.73 -10.75
CA ASP A 12 41.13 9.65 -11.03
C ASP A 12 41.61 10.98 -11.66
N ASP A 13 41.22 11.20 -12.91
CA ASP A 13 41.62 12.34 -13.71
C ASP A 13 40.43 13.24 -14.06
N LYS A 14 40.76 14.50 -14.37
CA LYS A 14 39.78 15.46 -14.94
C LYS A 14 40.34 16.02 -16.22
N ILE A 15 39.73 15.66 -17.33
CA ILE A 15 40.21 15.92 -18.68
C ILE A 15 39.20 16.80 -19.41
N VAL A 16 39.70 17.85 -20.06
CA VAL A 16 38.93 18.71 -20.97
C VAL A 16 39.70 18.86 -22.27
N ALA A 17 39.12 18.38 -23.36
CA ALA A 17 39.62 18.51 -24.72
C ALA A 17 39.22 19.85 -25.35
N ASP A 18 39.66 20.09 -26.59
CA ASP A 18 39.46 21.37 -27.27
C ASP A 18 38.22 21.41 -28.17
N GLY A 19 38.35 22.01 -29.35
CA GLY A 19 37.27 22.12 -30.33
C GLY A 19 37.53 21.30 -31.59
N ALA A 20 38.54 20.43 -31.55
CA ALA A 20 38.90 19.52 -32.62
C ALA A 20 38.52 18.09 -32.26
N ASN A 21 38.44 17.23 -33.28
CA ASN A 21 38.22 15.80 -33.08
C ASN A 21 39.37 15.18 -32.27
N ASP A 22 39.04 14.70 -31.08
CA ASP A 22 39.96 14.13 -30.12
C ASP A 22 39.74 12.63 -29.91
N ILE A 23 40.81 11.95 -29.52
CA ILE A 23 40.77 10.55 -29.09
C ILE A 23 41.38 10.55 -27.69
N ILE A 24 40.57 10.18 -26.70
CA ILE A 24 40.91 10.19 -25.29
C ILE A 24 40.69 8.79 -24.72
N ASP A 25 41.76 8.24 -24.17
CA ASP A 25 41.77 6.99 -23.41
C ASP A 25 42.15 7.38 -21.97
N ALA A 26 41.17 7.29 -21.06
CA ALA A 26 41.30 7.75 -19.67
C ALA A 26 42.09 6.76 -18.79
N LEU A 27 42.32 5.54 -19.29
CA LEU A 27 43.00 4.44 -18.61
C LEU A 27 42.24 3.88 -17.41
N ALA A 28 42.79 3.94 -16.20
CA ALA A 28 42.11 3.45 -15.01
C ALA A 28 41.97 4.59 -14.01
N GLY A 29 40.93 4.55 -13.19
CA GLY A 29 40.57 5.67 -12.34
C GLY A 29 39.09 5.94 -12.45
N ASN A 30 38.55 6.78 -11.57
CA ASN A 30 37.22 7.35 -11.77
C ASN A 30 37.41 8.70 -12.47
N ASP A 31 37.29 8.71 -13.78
CA ASP A 31 37.70 9.81 -14.62
C ASP A 31 36.52 10.70 -15.01
N ALA A 32 36.77 12.00 -15.14
CA ALA A 32 35.80 12.96 -15.66
C ALA A 32 36.34 13.57 -16.95
N VAL A 33 35.76 13.18 -18.08
CA VAL A 33 36.23 13.54 -19.42
C VAL A 33 35.18 14.37 -20.16
N ASN A 34 35.60 15.50 -20.72
CA ASN A 34 34.79 16.34 -21.60
C ASN A 34 35.50 16.47 -22.96
N GLY A 35 34.89 15.94 -24.02
CA GLY A 35 35.39 15.99 -25.40
C GLY A 35 35.37 17.41 -25.97
N GLY A 36 34.31 18.18 -25.67
CA GLY A 36 34.23 19.59 -26.00
C GLY A 36 33.44 19.79 -27.28
N ALA A 37 34.07 20.27 -28.34
CA ALA A 37 33.45 20.31 -29.66
C ALA A 37 34.30 19.53 -30.66
N GLY A 38 33.68 18.96 -31.68
CA GLY A 38 34.36 18.05 -32.59
C GLY A 38 33.67 16.70 -32.59
N ASN A 39 34.19 15.78 -33.39
CA ASN A 39 33.73 14.39 -33.32
C ASN A 39 34.77 13.61 -32.52
N ASP A 40 34.48 13.36 -31.26
CA ASP A 40 35.40 12.84 -30.27
C ASP A 40 35.24 11.34 -30.07
N THR A 41 36.31 10.69 -29.62
CA THR A 41 36.28 9.29 -29.16
C THR A 41 36.80 9.26 -27.73
N LEU A 42 35.92 8.91 -26.78
CA LEU A 42 36.22 8.88 -25.35
C LEU A 42 36.11 7.44 -24.85
N ILE A 43 37.14 6.96 -24.15
CA ILE A 43 37.21 5.60 -23.58
C ILE A 43 37.55 5.74 -22.09
N GLY A 44 36.66 5.27 -21.20
CA GLY A 44 36.86 5.27 -19.76
C GLY A 44 37.78 4.13 -19.29
N ASN A 45 37.48 2.90 -19.71
CA ASN A 45 38.06 1.63 -19.27
C ASN A 45 37.70 1.24 -17.82
N PHE A 46 38.60 1.37 -16.84
CA PHE A 46 38.39 0.78 -15.51
C PHE A 46 38.11 1.86 -14.47
N GLY A 47 36.90 1.87 -13.95
CA GLY A 47 36.49 2.71 -12.84
C GLY A 47 35.11 3.31 -13.11
N ASN A 48 34.63 4.18 -12.23
CA ASN A 48 33.32 4.81 -12.41
C ASN A 48 33.55 6.15 -13.11
N ASP A 49 33.41 6.15 -14.43
CA ASP A 49 33.77 7.26 -15.30
C ASP A 49 32.57 8.15 -15.63
N SER A 50 32.87 9.42 -15.91
CA SER A 50 31.90 10.40 -16.40
C SER A 50 32.41 10.96 -17.72
N LEU A 51 31.76 10.56 -18.81
CA LEU A 51 32.15 10.91 -20.17
C LEU A 51 31.10 11.83 -20.79
N LEU A 52 31.51 13.02 -21.21
CA LEU A 52 30.68 13.98 -21.94
C LEU A 52 31.29 14.21 -23.34
N GLY A 53 30.57 13.83 -24.39
CA GLY A 53 30.96 14.05 -25.79
C GLY A 53 31.01 15.55 -26.10
N GLY A 54 29.85 16.19 -26.06
CA GLY A 54 29.73 17.64 -26.18
C GLY A 54 29.04 18.05 -27.47
N LEU A 55 29.68 18.80 -28.35
CA LEU A 55 29.11 19.17 -29.65
C LEU A 55 29.76 18.37 -30.77
N GLY A 56 28.98 17.66 -31.56
CA GLY A 56 29.46 16.89 -32.72
C GLY A 56 28.97 15.46 -32.64
N ASN A 57 29.49 14.59 -33.50
CA ASN A 57 29.10 13.18 -33.50
C ASN A 57 30.19 12.38 -32.78
N ASP A 58 29.91 12.00 -31.55
CA ASP A 58 30.88 11.45 -30.61
C ASP A 58 30.73 9.93 -30.46
N SER A 59 31.82 9.28 -30.03
CA SER A 59 31.87 7.86 -29.70
C SER A 59 32.36 7.69 -28.27
N LEU A 60 31.51 7.21 -27.37
CA LEU A 60 31.80 7.05 -25.95
C LEU A 60 31.74 5.56 -25.58
N ASP A 61 32.75 5.09 -24.85
CA ASP A 61 32.83 3.73 -24.28
C ASP A 61 33.18 3.84 -22.79
N GLY A 62 32.25 3.45 -21.91
CA GLY A 62 32.44 3.51 -20.45
C GLY A 62 33.50 2.51 -20.01
N GLY A 63 33.25 1.23 -20.29
CA GLY A 63 34.20 0.17 -20.04
C GLY A 63 33.69 -0.77 -18.95
N SER A 64 34.34 -0.80 -17.80
CA SER A 64 33.97 -1.63 -16.66
C SER A 64 33.73 -0.75 -15.44
N ASN A 65 32.74 -1.16 -14.65
CA ASN A 65 32.21 -0.41 -13.50
C ASN A 65 31.17 0.62 -13.91
N ARG A 66 30.66 1.39 -12.95
CA ARG A 66 29.40 2.11 -13.14
C ARG A 66 29.68 3.48 -13.72
N ASP A 67 29.37 3.65 -14.99
CA ASP A 67 29.70 4.82 -15.77
C ASP A 67 28.50 5.74 -16.00
N THR A 68 28.79 6.99 -16.32
CA THR A 68 27.81 7.98 -16.75
C THR A 68 28.24 8.60 -18.06
N LEU A 69 27.50 8.34 -19.13
CA LEU A 69 27.80 8.80 -20.49
C LEU A 69 26.73 9.78 -20.96
N ASP A 70 27.16 10.92 -21.50
CA ASP A 70 26.31 11.91 -22.17
C ASP A 70 26.91 12.28 -23.53
N GLY A 71 26.20 11.96 -24.61
CA GLY A 71 26.62 12.30 -25.98
C GLY A 71 26.63 13.81 -26.24
N GLY A 72 25.70 14.55 -25.62
CA GLY A 72 25.55 15.98 -25.85
C GLY A 72 24.71 16.30 -27.08
N ALA A 73 25.29 16.92 -28.10
CA ALA A 73 24.55 17.34 -29.28
C ALA A 73 25.19 16.83 -30.56
N GLY A 74 24.46 15.97 -31.26
CA GLY A 74 24.84 15.39 -32.54
C GLY A 74 24.33 13.97 -32.64
N ASN A 75 24.86 13.19 -33.57
CA ASN A 75 24.48 11.78 -33.67
C ASN A 75 25.59 10.94 -33.04
N ASP A 76 25.36 10.56 -31.79
CA ASP A 76 26.36 9.96 -30.93
C ASP A 76 26.21 8.43 -30.85
N THR A 77 27.32 7.75 -30.57
CA THR A 77 27.36 6.31 -30.29
C THR A 77 27.90 6.09 -28.89
N LEU A 78 27.09 5.50 -28.01
CA LEU A 78 27.43 5.26 -26.62
C LEU A 78 27.37 3.76 -26.32
N ASN A 79 28.39 3.25 -25.61
CA ASN A 79 28.44 1.91 -25.04
C ASN A 79 28.78 2.01 -23.55
N GLY A 80 27.91 1.49 -22.68
CA GLY A 80 28.12 1.49 -21.23
C GLY A 80 29.23 0.50 -20.87
N GLY A 81 28.98 -0.77 -21.16
CA GLY A 81 29.97 -1.83 -21.03
C GLY A 81 29.56 -2.85 -19.97
N ASP A 82 30.41 -3.03 -18.96
CA ASP A 82 30.16 -3.93 -17.84
C ASP A 82 29.73 -3.16 -16.59
N ASP A 83 28.78 -3.73 -15.83
CA ASP A 83 28.16 -3.15 -14.62
C ASP A 83 27.09 -2.09 -14.96
N ASN A 84 26.46 -1.52 -13.93
CA ASN A 84 25.24 -0.72 -14.10
C ASN A 84 25.56 0.72 -14.52
N ASP A 85 25.21 1.08 -15.75
CA ASP A 85 25.54 2.36 -16.34
C ASP A 85 24.33 3.31 -16.45
N THR A 86 24.62 4.60 -16.67
CA THR A 86 23.62 5.61 -17.03
C THR A 86 24.03 6.33 -18.30
N LEU A 87 23.19 6.25 -19.34
CA LEU A 87 23.52 6.74 -20.67
C LEU A 87 22.46 7.70 -21.18
N SER A 88 22.86 8.88 -21.65
CA SER A 88 22.01 9.79 -22.42
C SER A 88 22.66 10.07 -23.76
N GLY A 89 21.93 9.76 -24.84
CA GLY A 89 22.41 10.06 -26.19
C GLY A 89 22.48 11.56 -26.49
N GLY A 90 21.81 12.41 -25.71
CA GLY A 90 21.76 13.83 -26.03
C GLY A 90 20.68 14.19 -27.06
N THR A 91 20.86 15.31 -27.76
CA THR A 91 20.03 15.69 -28.90
C THR A 91 20.59 15.10 -30.19
N GLY A 92 19.72 14.66 -31.10
CA GLY A 92 20.10 14.06 -32.38
C GLY A 92 19.68 12.60 -32.44
N ASN A 93 20.21 11.86 -33.42
CA ASN A 93 19.84 10.46 -33.66
C ASN A 93 20.93 9.54 -33.12
N ASN A 94 20.75 9.04 -31.90
CA ASN A 94 21.80 8.34 -31.19
C ASN A 94 21.66 6.82 -31.26
N LEU A 95 22.80 6.14 -31.13
CA LEU A 95 22.88 4.72 -30.84
C LEU A 95 23.39 4.56 -29.41
N VAL A 96 22.55 4.05 -28.52
CA VAL A 96 22.88 3.87 -27.11
C VAL A 96 22.77 2.39 -26.77
N ASN A 97 23.85 1.81 -26.26
CA ASN A 97 23.92 0.42 -25.81
C ASN A 97 24.34 0.39 -24.33
N GLY A 98 23.50 -0.16 -23.45
CA GLY A 98 23.82 -0.32 -22.03
C GLY A 98 24.96 -1.32 -21.84
N GLY A 99 24.78 -2.53 -22.37
CA GLY A 99 25.82 -3.55 -22.36
C GLY A 99 25.41 -4.72 -21.47
N THR A 100 26.07 -4.88 -20.33
CA THR A 100 25.77 -5.95 -19.38
C THR A 100 25.47 -5.38 -18.00
N ALA A 101 24.69 -6.12 -17.21
CA ALA A 101 24.10 -5.68 -15.95
C ALA A 101 22.90 -4.75 -16.18
N ASN A 102 22.51 -3.98 -15.16
CA ASN A 102 21.23 -3.25 -15.17
C ASN A 102 21.48 -1.77 -15.47
N ASP A 103 21.10 -1.33 -16.66
CA ASP A 103 21.42 -0.01 -17.17
C ASP A 103 20.22 0.94 -17.17
N ILE A 104 20.52 2.24 -17.14
CA ILE A 104 19.51 3.30 -17.32
C ILE A 104 19.81 4.04 -18.62
N LEU A 105 18.90 3.93 -19.58
CA LEU A 105 18.98 4.63 -20.85
C LEU A 105 17.98 5.79 -20.86
N ILE A 106 18.51 7.01 -20.98
CA ILE A 106 17.73 8.25 -20.94
C ILE A 106 17.51 8.75 -22.37
N ALA A 107 16.28 8.64 -22.86
CA ALA A 107 15.88 9.27 -24.11
C ALA A 107 15.41 10.71 -23.85
N GLN A 108 15.93 11.66 -24.62
CA GLN A 108 15.57 13.07 -24.48
C GLN A 108 14.33 13.42 -25.30
N ASN A 109 13.57 14.39 -24.81
CA ASN A 109 12.53 15.02 -25.60
C ASN A 109 13.18 16.03 -26.53
N GLY A 110 13.29 15.71 -27.82
CA GLY A 110 13.78 16.65 -28.80
C GLY A 110 13.00 17.97 -28.73
N ASN A 111 13.70 19.10 -28.60
CA ASN A 111 13.07 20.41 -28.62
C ASN A 111 12.49 20.64 -30.02
N PHE A 112 11.15 20.68 -30.12
CA PHE A 112 10.35 20.56 -31.35
C PHE A 112 10.54 21.67 -32.40
N SER A 113 11.74 21.84 -32.96
CA SER A 113 11.98 22.86 -34.00
C SER A 113 12.83 22.42 -35.19
N SER A 114 13.41 21.21 -35.21
CA SER A 114 14.17 20.70 -36.36
C SER A 114 13.49 19.51 -37.03
N VAL A 115 13.11 19.68 -38.29
CA VAL A 115 12.73 18.60 -39.20
C VAL A 115 14.00 17.77 -39.46
N GLY A 116 14.17 16.63 -38.79
CA GLY A 116 15.34 15.77 -38.97
C GLY A 116 15.59 14.71 -37.89
N ASP A 117 15.05 14.90 -36.68
CA ASP A 117 15.20 13.90 -35.61
C ASP A 117 14.37 12.65 -35.92
N VAL A 118 15.07 11.52 -36.02
CA VAL A 118 14.52 10.18 -35.91
C VAL A 118 14.91 9.74 -34.50
N GLY A 119 13.95 9.33 -33.67
CA GLY A 119 14.27 9.00 -32.28
C GLY A 119 15.38 7.95 -32.17
N ASP A 120 16.06 7.97 -31.03
CA ASP A 120 17.23 7.13 -30.74
C ASP A 120 16.98 5.64 -30.94
N THR A 121 18.07 4.89 -31.13
CA THR A 121 18.07 3.43 -30.99
C THR A 121 18.71 3.08 -29.65
N LEU A 122 17.90 2.57 -28.73
CA LEU A 122 18.27 2.26 -27.35
C LEU A 122 18.28 0.75 -27.18
N ILE A 123 19.41 0.19 -26.74
CA ILE A 123 19.61 -1.24 -26.54
C ILE A 123 20.04 -1.39 -25.08
N GLY A 124 19.21 -2.01 -24.22
CA GLY A 124 19.62 -2.21 -22.83
C GLY A 124 20.74 -3.24 -22.76
N GLY A 125 20.48 -4.43 -23.29
CA GLY A 125 21.47 -5.49 -23.37
C GLY A 125 21.15 -6.63 -22.41
N ALA A 126 22.16 -7.08 -21.67
CA ALA A 126 22.02 -8.21 -20.76
C ALA A 126 21.79 -7.76 -19.32
N GLY A 127 20.54 -7.72 -18.86
CA GLY A 127 20.22 -7.49 -17.46
C GLY A 127 18.75 -7.15 -17.30
N ASN A 128 18.43 -6.28 -16.35
CA ASN A 128 17.14 -5.60 -16.30
C ASN A 128 17.38 -4.11 -16.51
N ASP A 129 17.08 -3.66 -17.71
CA ASP A 129 17.40 -2.31 -18.17
C ASP A 129 16.17 -1.41 -18.12
N GLU A 130 16.38 -0.14 -17.75
CA GLU A 130 15.34 0.87 -17.60
C GLU A 130 15.46 1.95 -18.69
N LEU A 131 14.43 2.12 -19.51
CA LEU A 131 14.28 3.29 -20.37
C LEU A 131 13.58 4.42 -19.60
N ARG A 132 14.21 5.59 -19.48
CA ARG A 132 13.66 6.76 -18.80
C ARG A 132 13.44 7.93 -19.75
N VAL A 133 12.26 8.56 -19.63
CA VAL A 133 11.94 9.82 -20.30
C VAL A 133 11.17 10.75 -19.36
N GLU A 134 11.52 12.03 -19.36
CA GLU A 134 10.93 13.03 -18.47
C GLU A 134 10.54 14.30 -19.21
N GLY A 135 9.43 14.92 -18.81
CA GLY A 135 9.11 16.29 -19.21
C GLY A 135 8.49 16.43 -20.60
N ALA A 136 7.89 15.37 -21.15
CA ALA A 136 7.08 15.43 -22.36
C ALA A 136 5.61 15.21 -22.03
N SER A 137 4.75 15.92 -22.77
CA SER A 137 3.32 15.91 -22.47
C SER A 137 2.58 14.67 -22.95
N ASN A 138 3.10 13.96 -23.94
CA ASN A 138 2.42 12.77 -24.46
C ASN A 138 3.40 11.66 -24.76
N TYR A 139 3.14 10.48 -24.20
CA TYR A 139 3.87 9.25 -24.42
C TYR A 139 2.95 8.16 -24.96
N PHE A 140 3.37 7.52 -26.06
CA PHE A 140 2.74 6.30 -26.55
C PHE A 140 3.78 5.20 -26.64
N LEU A 141 3.67 4.22 -25.75
CA LEU A 141 4.59 3.11 -25.64
C LEU A 141 3.98 1.88 -26.34
N THR A 142 4.79 1.32 -27.25
CA THR A 142 4.52 0.08 -27.98
C THR A 142 5.61 -0.93 -27.67
N ASN A 143 5.50 -2.16 -28.14
CA ASN A 143 6.48 -3.24 -27.89
C ASN A 143 7.95 -2.90 -28.13
N ASN A 144 8.26 -2.01 -29.07
CA ASN A 144 9.64 -1.72 -29.46
C ASN A 144 9.86 -0.24 -29.82
N GLN A 145 8.87 0.61 -29.55
CA GLN A 145 8.96 2.04 -29.81
C GLN A 145 8.26 2.84 -28.73
N LEU A 146 8.90 3.93 -28.31
CA LEU A 146 8.32 4.98 -27.50
C LEU A 146 8.14 6.21 -28.39
N LEU A 147 6.88 6.63 -28.56
CA LEU A 147 6.56 7.86 -29.28
C LEU A 147 6.41 9.01 -28.29
N VAL A 148 7.16 10.08 -28.54
CA VAL A 148 7.13 11.33 -27.78
C VAL A 148 6.80 12.47 -28.74
N GLY A 149 5.53 12.86 -28.78
CA GLY A 149 5.01 13.74 -29.83
C GLY A 149 5.15 13.12 -31.23
N ASN A 150 6.00 13.69 -32.09
CA ASN A 150 6.30 13.16 -33.43
C ASN A 150 7.60 12.33 -33.48
N LEU A 151 8.34 12.25 -32.38
CA LEU A 151 9.58 11.47 -32.28
C LEU A 151 9.23 10.02 -31.94
N ALA A 152 9.99 9.08 -32.50
CA ALA A 152 9.83 7.66 -32.22
C ALA A 152 11.19 7.06 -31.88
N HIS A 153 11.46 6.89 -30.58
CA HIS A 153 12.62 6.18 -30.09
C HIS A 153 12.37 4.69 -30.26
N LYS A 154 13.33 3.98 -30.84
CA LYS A 154 13.30 2.52 -30.93
C LYS A 154 14.04 1.97 -29.74
N PHE A 155 13.49 0.92 -29.15
CA PHE A 155 14.18 0.20 -28.10
C PHE A 155 14.08 -1.30 -28.28
N SER A 156 15.06 -2.00 -27.74
CA SER A 156 15.13 -3.45 -27.65
C SER A 156 15.87 -3.84 -26.39
N GLU A 157 15.58 -5.02 -25.84
CA GLU A 157 16.25 -5.51 -24.63
C GLU A 157 16.09 -4.49 -23.49
N ILE A 158 14.86 -4.05 -23.27
CA ILE A 158 14.46 -3.15 -22.18
C ILE A 158 13.35 -3.85 -21.41
N GLU A 159 13.53 -3.98 -20.10
CA GLU A 159 12.61 -4.65 -19.19
C GLU A 159 11.70 -3.66 -18.49
N ASP A 160 12.26 -2.56 -18.00
CA ASP A 160 11.56 -1.53 -17.23
C ASP A 160 11.45 -0.22 -18.04
N VAL A 161 10.35 0.50 -17.87
CA VAL A 161 10.17 1.83 -18.47
C VAL A 161 9.69 2.82 -17.42
N ARG A 162 10.28 4.01 -17.38
CA ARG A 162 9.87 5.14 -16.56
C ARG A 162 9.52 6.35 -17.41
N LEU A 163 8.25 6.76 -17.36
CA LEU A 163 7.74 7.93 -18.06
C LEU A 163 7.22 8.94 -17.05
N THR A 164 7.74 10.16 -17.11
CA THR A 164 7.30 11.27 -16.25
C THR A 164 6.76 12.40 -17.11
N GLY A 165 5.51 12.77 -16.90
CA GLY A 165 4.87 13.90 -17.56
C GLY A 165 5.40 15.25 -17.06
N THR A 166 4.56 16.24 -17.16
CA THR A 166 4.84 17.66 -17.05
C THR A 166 3.96 18.27 -15.94
N THR A 167 3.76 19.59 -15.99
CA THR A 167 2.81 20.27 -15.11
C THR A 167 1.50 20.60 -15.83
N GLY A 168 1.27 20.02 -17.00
CA GLY A 168 0.07 20.19 -17.80
C GLY A 168 -0.59 18.84 -18.05
N ASN A 169 -1.77 18.87 -18.65
CA ASN A 169 -2.53 17.65 -18.93
C ASN A 169 -1.82 16.78 -19.96
N ASP A 170 -1.48 15.58 -19.54
CA ASP A 170 -0.64 14.67 -20.29
C ASP A 170 -1.38 13.37 -20.65
N ILE A 171 -0.95 12.74 -21.75
CA ILE A 171 -1.46 11.43 -22.16
C ILE A 171 -0.31 10.43 -22.14
N ILE A 172 -0.39 9.44 -21.26
CA ILE A 172 0.59 8.38 -21.11
C ILE A 172 -0.08 7.05 -21.43
N ASN A 173 0.22 6.44 -22.56
CA ASN A 173 -0.41 5.20 -23.00
C ASN A 173 0.62 4.08 -23.20
N ALA A 174 0.62 3.11 -22.30
CA ALA A 174 1.45 1.90 -22.33
C ALA A 174 0.68 0.63 -22.71
N SER A 175 -0.58 0.74 -23.15
CA SER A 175 -1.45 -0.41 -23.40
C SER A 175 -0.96 -1.39 -24.46
N GLN A 176 -0.02 -0.97 -25.31
CA GLN A 176 0.59 -1.78 -26.37
C GLN A 176 2.03 -2.19 -26.03
N ALA A 177 2.48 -2.01 -24.80
CA ALA A 177 3.80 -2.42 -24.35
C ALA A 177 3.79 -3.89 -23.91
N LEU A 178 4.74 -4.68 -24.39
CA LEU A 178 5.00 -6.05 -23.96
C LEU A 178 6.36 -6.14 -23.28
N LEU A 179 6.49 -5.40 -22.18
CA LEU A 179 7.66 -5.41 -21.33
C LEU A 179 7.64 -6.66 -20.43
N SER A 180 8.82 -7.22 -20.14
CA SER A 180 8.98 -8.30 -19.16
C SER A 180 9.08 -7.80 -17.72
N GLY A 181 9.41 -6.52 -17.53
CA GLY A 181 9.55 -5.87 -16.24
C GLY A 181 8.35 -4.98 -15.90
N ARG A 182 8.62 -3.87 -15.22
CA ARG A 182 7.62 -2.93 -14.68
C ARG A 182 7.52 -1.68 -15.51
N THR A 183 6.32 -1.10 -15.53
CA THR A 183 6.10 0.24 -16.08
C THR A 183 5.85 1.24 -14.95
N PHE A 184 6.67 2.28 -14.87
CA PHE A 184 6.49 3.40 -13.94
C PHE A 184 5.95 4.61 -14.70
N LEU A 185 4.72 4.99 -14.41
CA LEU A 185 4.02 6.07 -15.12
C LEU A 185 3.64 7.17 -14.12
N PHE A 186 4.15 8.39 -14.35
CA PHE A 186 3.88 9.55 -13.52
C PHE A 186 3.26 10.65 -14.38
N GLY A 187 2.04 11.07 -14.07
CA GLY A 187 1.33 12.16 -14.76
C GLY A 187 1.98 13.52 -14.47
N GLY A 188 2.03 13.90 -13.19
CA GLY A 188 2.63 15.15 -12.75
C GLY A 188 1.61 16.10 -12.16
N ASP A 189 1.62 17.38 -12.53
CA ASP A 189 0.46 18.24 -12.28
C ASP A 189 -0.37 18.31 -13.58
N GLY A 190 -1.67 18.50 -13.49
CA GLY A 190 -2.57 18.52 -14.66
C GLY A 190 -3.64 17.45 -14.53
N ASN A 191 -4.62 17.48 -15.44
CA ASN A 191 -5.61 16.41 -15.52
C ASN A 191 -5.12 15.40 -16.55
N ASP A 192 -4.53 14.32 -16.08
CA ASP A 192 -3.77 13.38 -16.91
C ASP A 192 -4.62 12.17 -17.32
N THR A 193 -4.30 11.59 -18.47
CA THR A 193 -4.89 10.34 -18.94
C THR A 193 -3.79 9.28 -19.05
N ILE A 194 -3.83 8.30 -18.15
CA ILE A 194 -2.79 7.27 -18.04
C ILE A 194 -3.40 5.90 -18.27
N THR A 195 -2.83 5.12 -19.18
CA THR A 195 -3.14 3.71 -19.38
C THR A 195 -1.88 2.88 -19.23
N GLY A 196 -1.89 1.95 -18.29
CA GLY A 196 -0.84 0.98 -18.05
C GLY A 196 -0.71 -0.06 -19.16
N SER A 197 0.21 -0.99 -18.93
CA SER A 197 0.56 -2.07 -19.83
C SER A 197 -0.25 -3.35 -19.52
N GLY A 198 0.22 -4.50 -20.00
CA GLY A 198 -0.30 -5.79 -19.56
C GLY A 198 0.47 -6.40 -18.38
N GLY A 199 1.55 -5.75 -17.93
CA GLY A 199 2.48 -6.21 -16.90
C GLY A 199 2.18 -5.65 -15.52
N LEU A 200 3.21 -5.54 -14.66
CA LEU A 200 3.09 -4.87 -13.37
C LEU A 200 3.30 -3.38 -13.58
N ASP A 201 2.26 -2.57 -13.38
CA ASP A 201 2.36 -1.12 -13.49
C ASP A 201 2.36 -0.42 -12.12
N GLN A 202 3.17 0.62 -12.01
CA GLN A 202 3.13 1.59 -10.92
C GLN A 202 2.75 2.94 -11.52
N ILE A 203 1.52 3.36 -11.24
CA ILE A 203 0.92 4.55 -11.83
C ILE A 203 0.60 5.57 -10.74
N ASN A 204 1.02 6.80 -10.96
CA ASN A 204 0.73 7.96 -10.12
C ASN A 204 0.21 9.08 -11.02
N GLY A 205 -1.03 9.53 -10.79
CA GLY A 205 -1.65 10.66 -11.49
C GLY A 205 -0.93 11.95 -11.11
N GLY A 206 -1.12 12.39 -9.87
CA GLY A 206 -0.36 13.47 -9.26
C GLY A 206 -1.31 14.54 -8.76
N ARG A 207 -1.24 15.77 -9.27
CA ARG A 207 -2.24 16.81 -8.94
C ARG A 207 -3.15 17.05 -10.12
N GLY A 208 -4.45 17.17 -9.87
CA GLY A 208 -5.46 17.43 -10.90
C GLY A 208 -6.42 16.25 -10.97
N ASP A 209 -7.48 16.39 -11.76
CA ASP A 209 -8.46 15.30 -11.88
C ASP A 209 -7.98 14.30 -12.94
N ASP A 210 -7.42 13.17 -12.50
CA ASP A 210 -6.73 12.19 -13.35
C ASP A 210 -7.63 11.01 -13.77
N SER A 211 -7.33 10.44 -14.93
CA SER A 211 -7.98 9.23 -15.46
C SER A 211 -6.95 8.13 -15.67
N ILE A 212 -6.94 7.15 -14.77
CA ILE A 212 -5.97 6.06 -14.69
C ILE A 212 -6.63 4.72 -14.98
N VAL A 213 -6.04 3.95 -15.91
CA VAL A 213 -6.41 2.56 -16.19
C VAL A 213 -5.17 1.69 -16.05
N GLY A 214 -5.16 0.73 -15.12
CA GLY A 214 -4.06 -0.20 -14.88
C GLY A 214 -3.88 -1.16 -16.05
N GLY A 215 -4.92 -1.94 -16.38
CA GLY A 215 -4.88 -2.88 -17.50
C GLY A 215 -4.93 -4.32 -17.02
N ALA A 216 -4.02 -5.16 -17.51
CA ALA A 216 -3.84 -6.50 -16.94
C ALA A 216 -2.67 -6.49 -15.94
N GLY A 217 -2.46 -7.58 -15.21
CA GLY A 217 -1.36 -7.67 -14.25
C GLY A 217 -1.66 -7.01 -12.90
N PHE A 218 -0.77 -7.25 -11.93
CA PHE A 218 -0.91 -6.73 -10.58
C PHE A 218 -0.46 -5.26 -10.56
N ASN A 219 -1.39 -4.31 -10.42
CA ASN A 219 -1.06 -2.90 -10.57
C ASN A 219 -1.14 -2.12 -9.25
N PHE A 220 -0.33 -1.06 -9.14
CA PHE A 220 -0.41 -0.06 -8.08
C PHE A 220 -0.84 1.28 -8.68
N LEU A 221 -2.03 1.77 -8.32
CA LEU A 221 -2.64 2.97 -8.86
C LEU A 221 -2.82 4.00 -7.75
N ARG A 222 -2.35 5.23 -7.97
CA ARG A 222 -2.59 6.37 -7.07
C ARG A 222 -3.07 7.58 -7.86
N GLY A 223 -4.18 8.17 -7.47
CA GLY A 223 -4.66 9.45 -8.02
C GLY A 223 -3.91 10.65 -7.41
N ASN A 224 -3.82 10.66 -6.08
CA ASN A 224 -3.32 11.73 -5.21
C ASN A 224 -4.28 12.93 -5.12
N ASP A 225 -3.90 14.15 -5.51
CA ASP A 225 -4.74 15.34 -5.26
C ASP A 225 -5.69 15.56 -6.44
N GLY A 226 -7.00 15.45 -6.27
CA GLY A 226 -7.95 15.63 -7.37
C GLY A 226 -9.19 14.78 -7.23
N ASN A 227 -10.16 14.93 -8.15
CA ASN A 227 -11.26 13.97 -8.26
C ASN A 227 -10.90 12.95 -9.35
N ASP A 228 -10.28 11.86 -8.93
CA ASP A 228 -9.63 10.93 -9.83
C ASP A 228 -10.55 9.79 -10.24
N THR A 229 -10.26 9.20 -11.40
CA THR A 229 -10.90 7.98 -11.89
C THR A 229 -9.85 6.90 -12.05
N LEU A 230 -9.89 5.87 -11.21
CA LEU A 230 -8.97 4.74 -11.21
C LEU A 230 -9.70 3.46 -11.57
N ILE A 231 -9.16 2.72 -12.55
CA ILE A 231 -9.66 1.41 -12.97
C ILE A 231 -8.51 0.41 -12.97
N GLY A 232 -8.50 -0.54 -12.03
CA GLY A 232 -7.46 -1.57 -11.88
C GLY A 232 -7.39 -2.50 -13.10
N GLY A 233 -8.51 -3.14 -13.42
CA GLY A 233 -8.65 -4.02 -14.58
C GLY A 233 -8.69 -5.50 -14.18
N ASN A 234 -7.77 -6.31 -14.71
CA ASN A 234 -7.67 -7.71 -14.30
C ASN A 234 -6.67 -7.88 -13.15
N ASP A 235 -6.62 -9.10 -12.60
CA ASP A 235 -5.72 -9.50 -11.52
C ASP A 235 -5.91 -8.70 -10.22
N ASN A 236 -5.12 -9.01 -9.18
CA ASN A 236 -5.24 -8.31 -7.91
C ASN A 236 -4.59 -6.94 -8.04
N ASN A 237 -5.25 -5.84 -7.70
CA ASN A 237 -4.69 -4.50 -7.79
C ASN A 237 -4.64 -3.82 -6.42
N ASN A 238 -3.78 -2.81 -6.30
CA ASN A 238 -3.72 -1.90 -5.15
C ASN A 238 -4.09 -0.49 -5.62
N LEU A 239 -5.19 0.06 -5.10
CA LEU A 239 -5.75 1.32 -5.55
C LEU A 239 -5.90 2.31 -4.39
N ASN A 240 -5.52 3.56 -4.63
CA ASN A 240 -5.68 4.66 -3.71
C ASN A 240 -6.14 5.89 -4.51
N GLY A 241 -7.34 6.41 -4.25
CA GLY A 241 -7.84 7.63 -4.89
C GLY A 241 -6.99 8.81 -4.44
N GLY A 242 -7.03 9.11 -3.15
CA GLY A 242 -6.24 10.15 -2.53
C GLY A 242 -7.17 11.24 -2.01
N ALA A 243 -6.79 12.50 -2.22
CA ALA A 243 -7.52 13.66 -1.76
C ALA A 243 -8.50 14.16 -2.82
N GLY A 244 -9.80 14.03 -2.58
CA GLY A 244 -10.85 14.56 -3.45
C GLY A 244 -12.01 13.59 -3.53
N ASN A 245 -12.92 13.69 -4.51
CA ASN A 245 -14.02 12.72 -4.62
C ASN A 245 -13.70 11.74 -5.74
N ASP A 246 -13.24 10.56 -5.38
CA ASP A 246 -12.65 9.63 -6.33
C ASP A 246 -13.63 8.54 -6.79
N PHE A 247 -13.46 8.12 -8.04
CA PHE A 247 -14.04 6.90 -8.56
C PHE A 247 -12.96 5.84 -8.63
N VAL A 248 -13.08 4.76 -7.86
CA VAL A 248 -12.05 3.72 -7.77
C VAL A 248 -12.69 2.35 -8.01
N GLN A 249 -12.29 1.69 -9.09
CA GLN A 249 -12.82 0.38 -9.48
C GLN A 249 -11.69 -0.66 -9.62
N GLY A 250 -11.80 -1.78 -8.91
CA GLY A 250 -10.83 -2.88 -8.92
C GLY A 250 -10.89 -3.70 -10.20
N GLY A 251 -12.03 -4.33 -10.45
CA GLY A 251 -12.28 -5.11 -11.67
C GLY A 251 -12.42 -6.60 -11.37
N THR A 252 -11.51 -7.43 -11.83
CA THR A 252 -11.48 -8.87 -11.49
C THR A 252 -10.22 -9.18 -10.72
N GLY A 253 -10.30 -10.02 -9.70
CA GLY A 253 -9.17 -10.30 -8.80
C GLY A 253 -9.58 -9.96 -7.37
N ASN A 254 -8.68 -10.19 -6.43
CA ASN A 254 -8.85 -9.73 -5.06
C ASN A 254 -8.16 -8.38 -4.94
N ASP A 255 -8.90 -7.30 -5.11
CA ASP A 255 -8.38 -5.94 -5.14
C ASP A 255 -8.28 -5.37 -3.72
N SER A 256 -7.26 -4.54 -3.50
CA SER A 256 -7.02 -3.83 -2.25
C SER A 256 -7.15 -2.33 -2.47
N PHE A 257 -8.08 -1.70 -1.79
CA PHE A 257 -8.30 -0.27 -1.77
C PHE A 257 -7.70 0.32 -0.49
N SER A 258 -7.22 1.55 -0.56
CA SER A 258 -6.77 2.29 0.62
C SER A 258 -7.24 3.72 0.59
N ASP A 259 -7.61 4.21 1.77
CA ASP A 259 -8.11 5.55 2.04
C ASP A 259 -7.47 6.05 3.35
N SER A 260 -7.08 7.32 3.43
CA SER A 260 -6.47 7.91 4.62
C SER A 260 -7.23 9.16 5.06
N SER A 261 -7.70 9.21 6.30
CA SER A 261 -8.31 10.45 6.84
C SER A 261 -7.42 11.72 6.77
N SER A 262 -6.12 11.56 6.51
CA SER A 262 -5.15 12.64 6.26
C SER A 262 -5.15 13.25 4.85
N ASP A 263 -5.69 12.56 3.84
CA ASP A 263 -5.71 13.04 2.44
C ASP A 263 -6.79 14.11 2.21
N GLY A 264 -7.91 14.06 2.92
CA GLY A 264 -8.87 15.15 2.94
C GLY A 264 -10.29 14.72 2.59
N ALA A 265 -10.82 13.70 3.28
CA ALA A 265 -12.26 13.47 3.45
C ALA A 265 -13.11 13.66 2.18
N GLY A 266 -12.70 12.95 1.13
CA GLY A 266 -13.45 12.75 -0.09
C GLY A 266 -14.83 12.15 0.11
N ASN A 267 -15.67 12.21 -0.93
CA ASN A 267 -16.82 11.31 -1.02
C ASN A 267 -16.54 10.33 -2.15
N ASP A 268 -15.92 9.22 -1.81
CA ASP A 268 -15.40 8.30 -2.81
C ASP A 268 -16.42 7.23 -3.20
N LEU A 269 -16.23 6.66 -4.38
CA LEU A 269 -16.96 5.48 -4.85
C LEU A 269 -15.97 4.34 -5.10
N TYR A 270 -15.95 3.39 -4.17
CA TYR A 270 -15.17 2.16 -4.27
C TYR A 270 -16.03 1.02 -4.84
N ILE A 271 -15.57 0.41 -5.93
CA ILE A 271 -16.21 -0.73 -6.58
C ILE A 271 -15.18 -1.87 -6.68
N GLY A 272 -15.32 -2.93 -5.89
CA GLY A 272 -14.40 -4.08 -5.96
C GLY A 272 -14.52 -4.83 -7.28
N GLY A 273 -15.67 -5.48 -7.47
CA GLY A 273 -15.98 -6.17 -8.72
C GLY A 273 -16.09 -7.67 -8.50
N ALA A 274 -15.26 -8.45 -9.17
CA ALA A 274 -15.27 -9.91 -9.06
C ALA A 274 -14.05 -10.41 -8.29
N GLY A 275 -14.26 -10.91 -7.08
CA GLY A 275 -13.23 -11.52 -6.25
C GLY A 275 -13.55 -11.34 -4.78
N ASN A 276 -12.53 -11.33 -3.93
CA ASN A 276 -12.65 -10.92 -2.54
C ASN A 276 -11.84 -9.63 -2.35
N ASP A 277 -12.55 -8.52 -2.37
CA ASP A 277 -12.01 -7.19 -2.38
C ASP A 277 -11.98 -6.60 -0.96
N SER A 278 -10.96 -5.81 -0.67
CA SER A 278 -10.75 -5.23 0.66
C SER A 278 -10.51 -3.73 0.61
N LEU A 279 -11.13 -2.99 1.52
CA LEU A 279 -10.83 -1.57 1.74
C LEU A 279 -10.12 -1.40 3.08
N PHE A 280 -8.97 -0.74 3.06
CA PHE A 280 -8.22 -0.34 4.24
C PHE A 280 -8.36 1.15 4.49
N ILE A 281 -8.79 1.53 5.68
CA ILE A 281 -9.01 2.92 6.08
C ILE A 281 -8.06 3.23 7.22
N GLN A 282 -7.19 4.21 6.99
CA GLN A 282 -6.37 4.75 8.06
C GLN A 282 -7.14 5.85 8.78
N GLY A 283 -7.67 5.49 9.95
CA GLY A 283 -8.42 6.37 10.82
C GLY A 283 -7.56 7.48 11.41
N ASP A 284 -8.20 8.59 11.70
CA ASP A 284 -7.56 9.81 12.18
C ASP A 284 -7.28 9.72 13.69
N THR A 285 -6.40 10.56 14.21
CA THR A 285 -6.08 10.63 15.66
C THR A 285 -7.28 10.94 16.56
N ASN A 286 -8.42 11.32 15.99
CA ASN A 286 -9.61 11.74 16.72
C ASN A 286 -10.83 10.91 16.32
N PHE A 287 -11.26 10.03 17.22
CA PHE A 287 -12.59 9.44 17.35
C PHE A 287 -13.39 9.35 16.04
N GLU A 288 -13.30 8.20 15.39
CA GLU A 288 -14.04 7.87 14.18
C GLU A 288 -15.38 7.27 14.58
N LEU A 289 -16.49 7.89 14.17
CA LEU A 289 -17.79 7.23 14.12
C LEU A 289 -18.05 6.84 12.67
N LEU A 290 -17.94 5.54 12.36
CA LEU A 290 -18.36 5.02 11.07
C LEU A 290 -19.71 4.33 11.18
N SER A 291 -20.64 4.69 10.29
CA SER A 291 -21.94 4.03 10.18
C SER A 291 -22.14 3.47 8.78
N PHE A 292 -22.55 2.20 8.70
CA PHE A 292 -22.95 1.60 7.44
C PHE A 292 -24.44 1.86 7.18
N VAL A 293 -24.79 2.33 5.99
CA VAL A 293 -26.18 2.39 5.53
C VAL A 293 -26.33 1.50 4.30
N ASN A 294 -27.00 0.35 4.46
CA ASN A 294 -27.10 -0.63 3.39
C ASN A 294 -28.38 -0.49 2.56
N ASP A 295 -28.19 -0.42 1.25
CA ASP A 295 -29.12 -0.92 0.22
C ASP A 295 -28.63 -2.35 -0.15
N PRO A 296 -29.48 -3.31 -0.53
CA PRO A 296 -29.08 -4.69 -0.86
C PRO A 296 -27.80 -4.89 -1.69
N ASN A 297 -27.30 -3.90 -2.43
CA ASN A 297 -26.06 -3.99 -3.21
C ASN A 297 -25.02 -2.88 -2.92
N THR A 298 -25.25 -1.99 -1.96
CA THR A 298 -24.36 -0.83 -1.71
C THR A 298 -24.27 -0.53 -0.22
N SER A 299 -23.05 -0.34 0.28
CA SER A 299 -22.79 0.09 1.66
C SER A 299 -22.29 1.53 1.63
N ILE A 300 -22.93 2.42 2.38
CA ILE A 300 -22.44 3.80 2.55
C ILE A 300 -21.65 3.87 3.84
N LEU A 301 -20.40 4.30 3.75
CA LEU A 301 -19.55 4.63 4.87
C LEU A 301 -19.64 6.14 5.14
N ARG A 302 -19.61 6.52 6.42
CA ARG A 302 -19.65 7.93 6.82
C ARG A 302 -18.53 8.16 7.81
N GLY A 303 -17.54 8.97 7.45
CA GLY A 303 -16.50 9.42 8.37
C GLY A 303 -17.00 10.61 9.18
N GLY A 304 -16.69 10.66 10.48
CA GLY A 304 -17.09 11.79 11.31
C GLY A 304 -16.25 11.91 12.57
N LYS A 305 -15.85 13.15 12.88
CA LYS A 305 -15.17 13.50 14.14
C LYS A 305 -16.22 13.86 15.20
N SER A 306 -16.32 13.06 16.26
CA SER A 306 -17.21 13.39 17.38
C SER A 306 -16.71 14.64 18.12
N VAL A 307 -17.58 15.66 18.23
CA VAL A 307 -17.38 16.78 19.14
C VAL A 307 -18.08 16.43 20.44
N ALA A 308 -17.31 16.30 21.52
CA ALA A 308 -17.73 16.07 22.91
C ALA A 308 -19.26 16.01 23.14
N GLY A 309 -19.82 14.80 23.05
CA GLY A 309 -21.20 14.52 23.48
C GLY A 309 -22.30 14.73 22.43
N ILE A 310 -21.97 14.97 21.15
CA ILE A 310 -22.94 14.91 20.05
C ILE A 310 -22.59 13.72 19.15
N PRO A 311 -23.46 12.69 19.02
CA PRO A 311 -23.23 11.51 18.18
C PRO A 311 -23.09 11.78 16.68
N ASP A 312 -23.12 13.03 16.24
CA ASP A 312 -23.31 13.45 14.84
C ASP A 312 -22.47 14.71 14.55
N GLY A 313 -21.20 14.68 14.99
CA GLY A 313 -20.21 15.71 14.66
C GLY A 313 -20.01 15.81 13.14
N THR A 314 -19.41 16.92 12.69
CA THR A 314 -19.20 17.25 11.27
C THR A 314 -18.74 16.03 10.47
N VAL A 315 -19.60 15.52 9.58
CA VAL A 315 -19.27 14.40 8.68
C VAL A 315 -18.14 14.86 7.77
N THR A 316 -17.02 14.17 7.85
CA THR A 316 -15.85 14.34 6.98
C THR A 316 -15.89 13.14 6.03
N GLY A 317 -16.42 13.36 4.82
CA GLY A 317 -16.50 12.34 3.78
C GLY A 317 -17.66 11.34 3.92
N ILE A 318 -18.24 10.95 2.78
CA ILE A 318 -19.26 9.92 2.65
C ILE A 318 -18.87 9.01 1.48
N ASP A 319 -18.33 7.85 1.80
CA ASP A 319 -17.89 6.91 0.78
C ASP A 319 -18.99 5.90 0.46
N THR A 320 -19.04 5.49 -0.79
CA THR A 320 -19.95 4.47 -1.29
C THR A 320 -19.17 3.26 -1.69
N LEU A 321 -19.47 2.11 -1.08
CA LEU A 321 -18.82 0.84 -1.31
C LEU A 321 -19.77 -0.10 -2.07
N LYS A 322 -19.29 -0.73 -3.13
CA LYS A 322 -20.03 -1.75 -3.89
C LYS A 322 -19.13 -2.95 -4.17
N GLY A 323 -19.60 -4.15 -3.78
CA GLY A 323 -18.81 -5.37 -3.96
C GLY A 323 -17.46 -5.29 -3.25
N ILE A 324 -17.45 -4.86 -2.00
CA ILE A 324 -16.28 -4.89 -1.11
C ILE A 324 -16.60 -5.89 -0.02
N GLU A 325 -15.84 -6.99 0.05
CA GLU A 325 -16.09 -8.12 0.96
C GLU A 325 -15.50 -7.89 2.36
N SER A 326 -14.50 -7.02 2.49
CA SER A 326 -13.86 -6.74 3.77
C SER A 326 -13.48 -5.26 3.93
N VAL A 327 -13.79 -4.66 5.07
CA VAL A 327 -13.36 -3.31 5.42
C VAL A 327 -12.51 -3.38 6.69
N THR A 328 -11.28 -2.90 6.62
CA THR A 328 -10.37 -2.79 7.77
C THR A 328 -10.19 -1.32 8.13
N ILE A 329 -10.42 -0.99 9.39
CA ILE A 329 -10.29 0.36 9.92
C ILE A 329 -9.20 0.34 10.99
N GLN A 330 -8.16 1.14 10.79
CA GLN A 330 -7.10 1.34 11.77
C GLN A 330 -7.40 2.59 12.60
N GLY A 331 -7.77 2.41 13.86
CA GLY A 331 -8.06 3.51 14.77
C GLY A 331 -6.82 4.23 15.30
N GLY A 332 -6.95 5.52 15.58
CA GLY A 332 -5.95 6.32 16.30
C GLY A 332 -6.01 6.16 17.83
N ASP A 333 -5.19 6.92 18.56
CA ASP A 333 -5.00 6.81 20.03
C ASP A 333 -6.24 7.10 20.90
N SER A 334 -7.34 7.57 20.32
CA SER A 334 -8.60 7.82 21.02
C SER A 334 -9.49 6.57 21.03
N LEU A 335 -10.57 6.59 21.82
CA LEU A 335 -11.62 5.57 21.70
C LEU A 335 -12.15 5.54 20.25
N ASN A 336 -12.17 4.37 19.62
CA ASN A 336 -12.69 4.19 18.26
C ASN A 336 -14.10 3.56 18.33
N ILE A 337 -15.11 4.15 17.67
CA ILE A 337 -16.49 3.63 17.72
C ILE A 337 -17.04 3.33 16.32
N ILE A 338 -17.43 2.08 16.07
CA ILE A 338 -17.96 1.64 14.78
C ILE A 338 -19.36 1.06 14.94
N ASP A 339 -20.33 1.57 14.18
CA ASP A 339 -21.63 0.94 13.98
C ASP A 339 -21.71 0.31 12.58
N ALA A 340 -21.24 -0.93 12.50
CA ALA A 340 -21.35 -1.81 11.35
C ALA A 340 -22.62 -2.66 11.35
N SER A 341 -23.62 -2.35 12.20
CA SER A 341 -24.80 -3.22 12.36
C SER A 341 -25.70 -3.37 11.13
N LYS A 342 -25.46 -2.57 10.09
CA LYS A 342 -26.10 -2.74 8.79
C LYS A 342 -25.19 -3.33 7.74
N ALA A 343 -23.89 -3.49 7.99
CA ALA A 343 -22.92 -3.98 7.03
C ALA A 343 -23.19 -5.46 6.69
N ASN A 344 -22.94 -5.81 5.42
CA ASN A 344 -23.03 -7.20 4.94
C ASN A 344 -21.64 -7.83 4.73
N GLN A 345 -20.60 -7.00 4.71
CA GLN A 345 -19.19 -7.37 4.57
C GLN A 345 -18.55 -7.64 5.94
N ASN A 346 -17.37 -8.25 5.94
CA ASN A 346 -16.57 -8.36 7.17
C ASN A 346 -16.04 -6.98 7.54
N VAL A 347 -16.19 -6.59 8.80
CA VAL A 347 -15.64 -5.33 9.34
C VAL A 347 -14.59 -5.64 10.40
N ILE A 348 -13.40 -5.10 10.20
CA ILE A 348 -12.25 -5.29 11.09
C ILE A 348 -11.86 -3.94 11.68
N LEU A 349 -11.83 -3.83 13.00
CA LEU A 349 -11.25 -2.70 13.72
C LEU A 349 -9.93 -3.12 14.34
N ILE A 350 -8.89 -2.35 14.06
CA ILE A 350 -7.65 -2.37 14.82
C ILE A 350 -7.69 -1.13 15.70
N ALA A 351 -8.07 -1.29 16.96
CA ALA A 351 -8.22 -0.18 17.89
C ALA A 351 -6.85 0.38 18.32
N GLY A 352 -6.79 1.70 18.48
CA GLY A 352 -5.62 2.40 19.04
C GLY A 352 -5.67 2.49 20.57
N GLY A 353 -4.81 3.33 21.15
CA GLY A 353 -4.57 3.41 22.60
C GLY A 353 -5.79 3.68 23.50
N GLY A 354 -6.91 4.15 22.96
CA GLY A 354 -8.13 4.45 23.70
C GLY A 354 -9.15 3.31 23.77
N GLY A 355 -8.86 2.16 23.16
CA GLY A 355 -9.77 1.02 23.02
C GLY A 355 -10.77 1.18 21.87
N GLY A 356 -11.50 0.13 21.56
CA GLY A 356 -12.45 0.04 20.46
C GLY A 356 -13.85 -0.37 20.91
N SER A 357 -14.88 0.21 20.32
CA SER A 357 -16.26 -0.26 20.45
C SER A 357 -16.85 -0.50 19.07
N MET A 358 -17.16 -1.74 18.74
CA MET A 358 -17.77 -2.11 17.47
C MET A 358 -19.11 -2.81 17.69
N LYS A 359 -20.09 -2.42 16.89
CA LYS A 359 -21.30 -3.20 16.68
C LYS A 359 -21.27 -3.77 15.26
N GLY A 360 -21.04 -5.07 15.14
CA GLY A 360 -20.97 -5.82 13.89
C GLY A 360 -22.33 -6.07 13.24
N GLY A 361 -22.26 -6.45 11.97
CA GLY A 361 -23.34 -6.63 11.02
C GLY A 361 -23.64 -8.11 10.77
N SER A 362 -23.67 -8.51 9.49
CA SER A 362 -23.86 -9.91 9.09
C SER A 362 -22.59 -10.60 8.54
N GLY A 363 -21.45 -9.90 8.59
CA GLY A 363 -20.14 -10.43 8.20
C GLY A 363 -19.47 -11.16 9.36
N ASN A 364 -18.26 -11.68 9.13
CA ASN A 364 -17.40 -12.15 10.22
C ASN A 364 -16.59 -10.95 10.72
N ASP A 365 -17.07 -10.32 11.78
CA ASP A 365 -16.52 -9.06 12.26
C ASP A 365 -15.41 -9.28 13.28
N SER A 366 -14.41 -8.39 13.30
CA SER A 366 -13.26 -8.54 14.17
C SER A 366 -12.89 -7.22 14.84
N LEU A 367 -12.63 -7.26 16.14
CA LEU A 367 -12.06 -6.14 16.88
C LEU A 367 -10.76 -6.61 17.52
N SER A 368 -9.65 -6.01 17.12
CA SER A 368 -8.37 -6.16 17.79
C SER A 368 -8.10 -4.93 18.64
N GLY A 369 -8.12 -5.12 19.95
CA GLY A 369 -7.77 -4.15 20.96
C GLY A 369 -6.32 -3.74 20.94
N SER A 370 -6.04 -2.66 21.65
CA SER A 370 -4.68 -2.20 21.95
C SER A 370 -4.24 -2.68 23.34
N PHE A 371 -3.03 -2.32 23.79
CA PHE A 371 -2.59 -2.64 25.15
C PHE A 371 -3.27 -1.82 26.25
N SER A 372 -4.13 -0.87 25.88
CA SER A 372 -4.88 -0.01 26.77
C SER A 372 -6.27 0.35 26.21
N GLY A 373 -7.21 0.66 27.10
CA GLY A 373 -8.59 0.95 26.76
C GLY A 373 -9.50 -0.28 26.85
N ASN A 374 -10.81 -0.06 26.92
CA ASN A 374 -11.80 -1.14 26.95
C ASN A 374 -12.24 -1.47 25.53
N ASP A 375 -12.25 -2.75 25.19
CA ASP A 375 -12.67 -3.23 23.88
C ASP A 375 -14.02 -3.93 23.93
N ASN A 376 -15.01 -3.44 23.19
CA ASN A 376 -16.36 -4.00 23.17
C ASN A 376 -16.78 -4.34 21.74
N LEU A 377 -17.02 -5.63 21.47
CA LEU A 377 -17.57 -6.11 20.20
C LEU A 377 -18.95 -6.71 20.44
N SER A 378 -19.99 -6.11 19.85
CA SER A 378 -21.28 -6.75 19.64
C SER A 378 -21.32 -7.31 18.23
N GLY A 379 -20.94 -8.57 18.04
CA GLY A 379 -20.58 -9.14 16.74
C GLY A 379 -21.71 -9.20 15.71
N GLY A 380 -22.94 -9.49 16.13
CA GLY A 380 -24.04 -9.63 15.17
C GLY A 380 -24.13 -11.03 14.59
N VAL A 381 -24.47 -11.17 13.31
CA VAL A 381 -24.54 -12.48 12.65
C VAL A 381 -23.20 -12.75 11.99
N GLY A 382 -22.57 -13.89 12.25
CA GLY A 382 -21.27 -14.19 11.68
C GLY A 382 -20.47 -15.10 12.59
N ASN A 383 -19.19 -15.28 12.30
CA ASN A 383 -18.21 -15.79 13.26
C ASN A 383 -17.34 -14.63 13.69
N ASP A 384 -17.70 -14.00 14.80
CA ASP A 384 -17.08 -12.75 15.21
C ASP A 384 -15.88 -12.98 16.11
N THR A 385 -14.88 -12.10 16.06
CA THR A 385 -13.65 -12.24 16.85
C THR A 385 -13.33 -10.97 17.62
N LEU A 386 -13.24 -11.07 18.95
CA LEU A 386 -12.64 -10.02 19.78
C LEU A 386 -11.28 -10.49 20.29
N ASN A 387 -10.24 -9.73 19.97
CA ASN A 387 -8.89 -9.90 20.49
C ASN A 387 -8.53 -8.73 21.40
N GLY A 388 -8.71 -8.88 22.72
CA GLY A 388 -8.66 -7.76 23.67
C GLY A 388 -7.28 -7.16 23.94
N ASN A 389 -6.16 -7.87 23.71
CA ASN A 389 -4.76 -7.40 23.93
C ASN A 389 -4.46 -6.55 25.21
N GLY A 390 -5.34 -6.46 26.20
CA GLY A 390 -5.21 -5.56 27.34
C GLY A 390 -4.08 -5.95 28.32
N GLY A 391 -3.30 -4.96 28.75
CA GLY A 391 -2.34 -5.11 29.83
C GLY A 391 -3.03 -5.04 31.19
N PHE A 392 -2.68 -5.97 32.09
CA PHE A 392 -3.25 -6.15 33.44
C PHE A 392 -3.20 -4.95 34.44
N ASN A 393 -2.88 -3.72 34.02
CA ASN A 393 -2.53 -2.62 34.92
C ASN A 393 -3.59 -1.52 35.16
N THR A 394 -4.76 -1.58 34.55
CA THR A 394 -5.89 -0.69 34.88
C THR A 394 -7.19 -1.49 34.82
N GLY A 395 -8.27 -1.03 35.47
CA GLY A 395 -9.56 -1.73 35.55
C GLY A 395 -10.30 -1.83 34.21
N GLU A 396 -9.63 -2.38 33.20
CA GLU A 396 -10.09 -2.54 31.84
C GLU A 396 -10.98 -3.78 31.70
N VAL A 397 -12.01 -3.66 30.88
CA VAL A 397 -13.05 -4.68 30.69
C VAL A 397 -13.32 -4.82 29.21
N ASP A 398 -12.91 -5.97 28.66
CA ASP A 398 -13.19 -6.35 27.27
C ASP A 398 -14.44 -7.23 27.21
N ILE A 399 -15.35 -6.91 26.30
CA ILE A 399 -16.68 -7.53 26.23
C ILE A 399 -16.94 -7.99 24.80
N LEU A 400 -17.13 -9.30 24.62
CA LEU A 400 -17.69 -9.87 23.39
C LEU A 400 -19.14 -10.28 23.63
N ILE A 401 -20.06 -9.62 22.92
CA ILE A 401 -21.46 -9.99 22.88
C ILE A 401 -21.72 -10.69 21.54
N GLY A 402 -21.79 -12.03 21.59
CA GLY A 402 -22.18 -12.84 20.43
C GLY A 402 -23.61 -12.56 19.99
N GLY A 403 -23.90 -12.70 18.70
CA GLY A 403 -25.24 -12.39 18.18
C GLY A 403 -26.21 -13.56 18.18
N LYS A 404 -27.45 -13.25 17.77
CA LYS A 404 -28.52 -14.26 17.66
C LYS A 404 -28.37 -15.01 16.34
N ALA A 405 -27.95 -16.27 16.39
CA ALA A 405 -28.11 -17.22 15.27
C ALA A 405 -29.51 -17.11 14.64
N SER A 406 -29.54 -16.71 13.37
CA SER A 406 -30.70 -16.93 12.51
C SER A 406 -30.90 -18.44 12.33
N VAL A 407 -32.15 -18.91 12.46
CA VAL A 407 -32.52 -20.33 12.41
C VAL A 407 -31.83 -21.04 11.23
N GLY A 408 -30.86 -21.91 11.53
CA GLY A 408 -30.17 -22.75 10.56
C GLY A 408 -28.70 -22.41 10.26
N ILE A 409 -28.16 -21.30 10.77
CA ILE A 409 -26.73 -20.96 10.69
C ILE A 409 -26.17 -20.98 12.12
N GLN A 410 -25.18 -21.84 12.38
CA GLN A 410 -24.42 -21.81 13.64
C GLN A 410 -23.36 -20.70 13.49
N SER A 411 -23.49 -19.60 14.25
CA SER A 411 -22.38 -18.68 14.52
C SER A 411 -21.43 -19.34 15.52
N ALA A 412 -20.13 -19.21 15.30
CA ALA A 412 -19.07 -19.70 16.18
C ALA A 412 -18.13 -18.54 16.53
N ASP A 413 -18.55 -17.73 17.49
CA ASP A 413 -17.82 -16.54 17.92
C ASP A 413 -16.56 -16.93 18.71
N THR A 414 -15.51 -16.11 18.58
CA THR A 414 -14.21 -16.35 19.20
C THR A 414 -13.75 -15.16 20.04
N PHE A 415 -13.67 -15.32 21.36
CA PHE A 415 -12.97 -14.38 22.23
C PHE A 415 -11.53 -14.83 22.46
N GLN A 416 -10.56 -13.95 22.20
CA GLN A 416 -9.13 -14.18 22.39
C GLN A 416 -8.51 -13.13 23.31
N ILE A 417 -7.70 -13.60 24.25
CA ILE A 417 -6.77 -12.76 25.02
C ILE A 417 -5.35 -13.22 24.65
N LEU A 418 -4.54 -12.30 24.11
CA LEU A 418 -3.12 -12.47 23.83
C LEU A 418 -2.31 -11.60 24.79
N ASP A 419 -1.50 -12.21 25.67
CA ASP A 419 -0.58 -11.48 26.57
C ASP A 419 0.89 -11.73 26.21
N GLY A 420 1.73 -10.71 26.40
CA GLY A 420 3.18 -10.72 26.25
C GLY A 420 3.98 -10.34 27.51
N TYR A 421 3.38 -9.95 28.64
CA TYR A 421 4.16 -9.50 29.82
C TYR A 421 3.57 -9.88 31.20
N ARG A 422 4.46 -10.40 32.06
CA ARG A 422 4.17 -10.74 33.47
C ARG A 422 3.81 -9.50 34.29
N GLN A 423 2.54 -9.32 34.66
CA GLN A 423 2.16 -8.69 35.93
C GLN A 423 0.70 -8.97 36.32
N ALA A 424 0.45 -9.00 37.62
CA ALA A 424 -0.82 -9.43 38.22
C ALA A 424 -1.93 -8.39 38.00
N GLY A 425 -3.02 -8.80 37.36
CA GLY A 425 -4.26 -8.05 37.28
C GLY A 425 -5.45 -8.97 37.02
N HIS A 426 -6.65 -8.40 37.10
CA HIS A 426 -7.91 -9.13 36.99
C HIS A 426 -8.59 -8.77 35.65
N ALA A 427 -8.82 -9.75 34.79
CA ALA A 427 -9.71 -9.58 33.63
C ALA A 427 -11.13 -10.00 34.04
N VAL A 428 -12.11 -9.11 33.91
CA VAL A 428 -13.52 -9.44 34.12
C VAL A 428 -14.15 -9.68 32.77
N ILE A 429 -14.52 -10.93 32.49
CA ILE A 429 -15.41 -11.26 31.38
C ILE A 429 -16.83 -11.27 31.96
N SER A 430 -17.73 -10.45 31.42
CA SER A 430 -19.14 -10.38 31.83
C SER A 430 -20.04 -10.21 30.61
N ASP A 431 -21.32 -10.59 30.73
CA ASP A 431 -22.37 -10.37 29.71
C ASP A 431 -22.18 -11.08 28.34
N PHE A 432 -21.61 -12.28 28.31
CA PHE A 432 -21.53 -13.07 27.07
C PHE A 432 -22.69 -14.08 26.93
N SER A 433 -23.20 -14.24 25.71
CA SER A 433 -24.21 -15.26 25.35
C SER A 433 -23.58 -16.25 24.39
N ILE A 434 -23.14 -17.40 24.90
CA ILE A 434 -22.58 -18.49 24.08
C ILE A 434 -23.68 -19.41 23.54
N GLN A 435 -23.60 -19.73 22.25
CA GLN A 435 -24.39 -20.74 21.55
C GLN A 435 -23.59 -22.04 21.36
N ASP A 436 -24.28 -23.12 20.97
CA ASP A 436 -23.64 -24.38 20.59
C ASP A 436 -22.70 -24.15 19.38
N GLY A 437 -21.38 -24.14 19.61
CA GLY A 437 -20.36 -23.95 18.58
C GLY A 437 -19.34 -22.84 18.87
N ASP A 438 -19.67 -21.89 19.75
CA ASP A 438 -18.80 -20.77 20.14
C ASP A 438 -17.54 -21.24 20.88
N LYS A 439 -16.45 -20.46 20.76
CA LYS A 439 -15.14 -20.79 21.33
C LYS A 439 -14.60 -19.64 22.18
N ILE A 440 -14.23 -19.95 23.41
CA ILE A 440 -13.40 -19.05 24.21
C ILE A 440 -11.97 -19.59 24.17
N ARG A 441 -11.03 -18.81 23.64
CA ARG A 441 -9.60 -19.17 23.58
C ARG A 441 -8.79 -18.22 24.45
N LEU A 442 -8.30 -18.74 25.57
CA LEU A 442 -7.36 -18.04 26.42
C LEU A 442 -5.96 -18.58 26.13
N ARG A 443 -5.06 -17.75 25.56
CA ARG A 443 -3.69 -18.16 25.27
C ARG A 443 -2.73 -17.41 26.19
N PHE A 444 -2.13 -18.14 27.12
CA PHE A 444 -1.16 -17.58 28.07
C PHE A 444 0.27 -17.97 27.64
N PRO A 445 1.25 -17.05 27.67
CA PRO A 445 2.64 -17.36 27.28
C PRO A 445 3.45 -18.09 28.38
N PHE A 446 2.83 -18.59 29.45
CA PHE A 446 3.53 -19.18 30.61
C PHE A 446 2.95 -20.52 31.06
N GLN A 447 3.81 -21.39 31.58
CA GLN A 447 3.40 -22.61 32.31
C GLN A 447 2.81 -22.24 33.68
N GLY A 448 1.52 -21.90 33.69
CA GLY A 448 0.66 -21.87 34.88
C GLY A 448 -0.17 -23.16 34.98
N SER A 449 -0.45 -23.62 36.20
CA SER A 449 -1.30 -24.78 36.42
C SER A 449 -2.77 -24.37 36.31
N ALA A 450 -3.65 -25.25 35.81
CA ALA A 450 -5.10 -25.04 35.73
C ALA A 450 -5.77 -24.68 37.09
N SER A 451 -5.05 -24.77 38.20
CA SER A 451 -5.45 -24.36 39.55
C SER A 451 -5.43 -22.85 39.81
N ASP A 452 -4.88 -22.05 38.91
CA ASP A 452 -4.74 -20.59 39.10
C ASP A 452 -5.98 -19.79 38.60
N PHE A 453 -7.03 -20.50 38.16
CA PHE A 453 -8.25 -19.93 37.59
C PHE A 453 -9.44 -20.17 38.53
N THR A 454 -10.17 -19.10 38.88
CA THR A 454 -11.45 -19.23 39.60
C THR A 454 -12.58 -18.76 38.68
N PHE A 455 -13.46 -19.68 38.29
CA PHE A 455 -14.70 -19.35 37.57
C PHE A 455 -15.81 -19.11 38.61
N VAL A 456 -16.44 -17.94 38.55
CA VAL A 456 -17.54 -17.55 39.44
C VAL A 456 -18.79 -17.32 38.59
N GLU A 457 -19.81 -18.13 38.80
CA GLU A 457 -21.16 -17.88 38.29
C GLU A 457 -21.78 -16.76 39.15
N GLN A 458 -22.05 -15.57 38.59
CA GLN A 458 -22.84 -14.56 39.28
C GLN A 458 -24.26 -14.55 38.72
N ASN A 459 -25.22 -14.96 39.55
CA ASN A 459 -26.63 -14.72 39.28
C ASN A 459 -26.98 -13.29 39.72
N PHE A 460 -27.09 -12.33 38.79
CA PHE A 460 -27.69 -11.05 39.14
C PHE A 460 -29.21 -11.21 39.40
N PRO A 461 -29.76 -10.65 40.49
CA PRO A 461 -31.17 -10.73 40.77
C PRO A 461 -31.95 -9.94 39.70
N ASN A 462 -32.77 -10.68 38.96
CA ASN A 462 -33.73 -10.18 37.98
C ASN A 462 -34.72 -9.23 38.68
N THR A 463 -34.63 -7.92 38.47
CA THR A 463 -35.55 -6.92 39.07
C THR A 463 -36.70 -6.51 38.13
N GLY A 464 -36.97 -7.28 37.08
CA GLY A 464 -38.10 -7.05 36.18
C GLY A 464 -39.20 -8.11 36.35
N THR A 465 -40.39 -7.71 36.80
CA THR A 465 -41.60 -8.52 36.77
C THR A 465 -42.08 -8.71 35.32
N GLY A 466 -41.50 -9.68 34.61
CA GLY A 466 -41.90 -10.03 33.25
C GLY A 466 -41.48 -11.46 32.95
N THR A 467 -42.45 -12.33 32.68
CA THR A 467 -42.24 -13.73 32.31
C THR A 467 -41.57 -13.81 30.94
N ASN A 468 -40.24 -13.97 30.90
CA ASN A 468 -39.50 -14.42 29.73
C ASN A 468 -38.54 -15.54 30.14
N SER A 469 -38.64 -16.67 29.44
CA SER A 469 -37.67 -17.76 29.53
C SER A 469 -36.42 -17.40 28.73
N SER A 470 -35.34 -17.05 29.42
CA SER A 470 -33.99 -17.18 28.89
C SER A 470 -33.04 -17.30 30.06
N SER A 471 -32.43 -18.47 30.21
CA SER A 471 -31.30 -18.72 31.10
C SER A 471 -30.09 -17.95 30.58
N ILE A 472 -29.98 -16.67 30.95
CA ILE A 472 -28.74 -15.91 30.78
C ILE A 472 -27.97 -16.09 32.10
N LYS A 473 -26.77 -16.65 32.01
CA LYS A 473 -25.89 -16.94 33.14
C LYS A 473 -24.58 -16.19 32.92
N ASP A 474 -24.29 -15.23 33.78
CA ASP A 474 -23.05 -14.46 33.70
C ASP A 474 -21.91 -15.24 34.35
N THR A 475 -20.84 -15.52 33.60
CA THR A 475 -19.65 -16.21 34.11
C THR A 475 -18.53 -15.20 34.26
N VAL A 476 -18.14 -14.90 35.51
CA VAL A 476 -17.02 -14.02 35.84
C VAL A 476 -15.78 -14.89 36.10
N ILE A 477 -14.66 -14.60 35.46
CA ILE A 477 -13.39 -15.32 35.68
C ILE A 477 -12.46 -14.42 36.51
N PHE A 478 -11.92 -14.94 37.62
CA PHE A 478 -10.91 -14.25 38.43
C PHE A 478 -9.52 -14.85 38.19
N PHE A 479 -8.49 -13.99 38.14
CA PHE A 479 -7.09 -14.38 37.94
C PHE A 479 -6.23 -13.95 39.14
N GLY A 480 -5.55 -14.89 39.79
CA GLY A 480 -4.57 -14.64 40.86
C GLY A 480 -4.90 -15.23 42.24
N SER A 481 -3.88 -15.42 43.08
CA SER A 481 -4.08 -15.78 44.50
C SER A 481 -4.65 -14.58 45.26
N PRO A 482 -5.80 -14.73 45.96
CA PRO A 482 -6.44 -13.62 46.65
C PRO A 482 -5.52 -13.00 47.69
N ALA A 483 -5.52 -11.67 47.76
CA ALA A 483 -4.81 -10.96 48.81
C ALA A 483 -5.62 -10.99 50.12
N SER A 484 -4.95 -10.86 51.26
CA SER A 484 -5.62 -10.78 52.55
C SER A 484 -6.49 -9.50 52.60
N GLY A 485 -7.80 -9.67 52.42
CA GLY A 485 -8.78 -8.58 52.40
C GLY A 485 -9.90 -8.73 51.37
N ASP A 486 -9.75 -9.64 50.40
CA ASP A 486 -10.76 -9.85 49.37
C ASP A 486 -12.01 -10.56 49.93
N ILE A 487 -13.18 -9.96 49.76
CA ILE A 487 -14.47 -10.59 50.08
C ILE A 487 -14.92 -11.40 48.88
N ILE A 488 -14.50 -12.66 48.81
CA ILE A 488 -15.03 -13.64 47.85
C ILE A 488 -16.27 -14.27 48.49
N THR A 489 -17.46 -13.97 47.95
CA THR A 489 -18.67 -14.70 48.34
C THR A 489 -18.74 -15.97 47.50
N VAL A 490 -18.24 -17.06 48.06
CA VAL A 490 -18.34 -18.40 47.45
C VAL A 490 -19.79 -18.86 47.52
N VAL A 491 -20.45 -18.97 46.37
CA VAL A 491 -21.71 -19.72 46.24
C VAL A 491 -21.38 -21.02 45.51
N GLU A 492 -21.28 -22.09 46.30
CA GLU A 492 -21.18 -23.53 45.99
C GLU A 492 -20.21 -24.01 44.89
N ASP A 493 -19.45 -25.06 45.23
CA ASP A 493 -18.46 -25.73 44.38
C ASP A 493 -18.98 -26.05 42.96
N VAL A 494 -18.54 -25.28 41.96
CA VAL A 494 -18.75 -25.65 40.55
C VAL A 494 -17.67 -26.66 40.15
N THR A 495 -18.06 -27.93 40.12
CA THR A 495 -17.26 -28.99 39.48
C THR A 495 -17.50 -28.94 37.98
N LEU A 496 -16.55 -28.42 37.19
CA LEU A 496 -16.57 -28.56 35.73
C LEU A 496 -16.07 -29.96 35.36
N THR A 497 -17.00 -30.87 35.04
CA THR A 497 -16.66 -32.03 34.21
C THR A 497 -16.30 -31.54 32.82
N ALA A 498 -15.14 -31.96 32.31
CA ALA A 498 -14.56 -31.67 30.99
C ALA A 498 -15.40 -32.22 29.81
N THR A 499 -16.68 -31.86 29.75
CA THR A 499 -17.65 -32.29 28.74
C THR A 499 -18.54 -31.16 28.24
N SER A 500 -18.32 -29.91 28.66
CA SER A 500 -18.95 -28.76 27.99
C SER A 500 -18.26 -28.57 26.62
N PRO A 501 -18.94 -28.78 25.48
CA PRO A 501 -18.34 -28.55 24.18
C PRO A 501 -18.06 -27.04 24.04
N GLY A 502 -16.81 -26.63 23.76
CA GLY A 502 -16.50 -25.24 23.37
C GLY A 502 -15.39 -24.51 24.15
N ILE A 503 -14.92 -25.05 25.28
CA ILE A 503 -13.81 -24.43 26.04
C ILE A 503 -12.52 -25.22 25.80
N GLU A 504 -11.54 -24.60 25.13
CA GLU A 504 -10.20 -25.15 24.90
C GLU A 504 -9.15 -24.29 25.61
N ILE A 505 -8.50 -24.84 26.65
CA ILE A 505 -7.40 -24.19 27.38
C ILE A 505 -6.08 -24.79 26.88
N PHE A 506 -5.19 -23.97 26.32
CA PHE A 506 -3.85 -24.37 25.90
C PHE A 506 -2.80 -23.74 26.81
N GLY A 507 -1.86 -24.55 27.31
CA GLY A 507 -0.75 -24.12 28.18
C GLY A 507 0.61 -24.18 27.52
#